data_AF-A0A7V9ZPX4-F1
#
_entry.id   AF-A0A7V9ZPX4-F1
#
_cell.length_a   1.000
_cell.length_b   1.000
_cell.length_c   1.000
_cell.angle_alpha   90.00
_cell.angle_beta   90.00
_cell.angle_gamma   90.00
#
_symmetry.space_group_name_H-M   'P 1'
#
loop_
_entity.id
_entity.type
_entity.pdbx_description
1 polymer ?
#
loop_
_entity_poly.entity_id
_entity_poly.type
_entity_poly.pdbx_seq_one_letter_code
_entity_poly.pdbx_strand_id
1 'polypeptide(L)'
;MSRKIYTLGLIGILVLACIGFAVGYSISSGWNQKSPATSISAPPFNPLGSDKESDGFSGPVNRVRTETTTLSSKSGRLIEGPRELLELTTYDRQGMRIDNSYHLVSINSRVGEEEYAHDEQGNLKEMTLRGSNNEILRREVYAYEYDA
;
A
#
# COMPACT_ATOMS: atom_id res chain seq x y z
N MET A 1 -23.75 -16.25 -33.43
CA MET A 1 -24.40 -15.86 -32.14
C MET A 1 -23.90 -16.84 -31.08
N SER A 2 -23.37 -16.51 -29.92
CA SER A 2 -23.25 -15.26 -29.16
C SER A 2 -22.01 -15.40 -28.26
N ARG A 3 -21.11 -14.40 -28.30
CA ARG A 3 -19.94 -14.26 -27.42
C ARG A 3 -20.37 -13.57 -26.12
N LYS A 4 -20.36 -14.25 -24.97
CA LYS A 4 -20.41 -13.61 -23.64
C LYS A 4 -19.79 -14.55 -22.62
N ILE A 5 -18.64 -14.19 -22.04
CA ILE A 5 -18.13 -14.64 -20.71
C ILE A 5 -16.88 -13.82 -20.28
N TYR A 6 -16.21 -13.07 -21.17
CA TYR A 6 -15.03 -12.25 -20.81
C TYR A 6 -15.30 -10.97 -19.98
N THR A 7 -16.48 -10.78 -19.42
CA THR A 7 -16.82 -9.55 -18.67
C THR A 7 -16.52 -9.62 -17.18
N LEU A 8 -16.26 -10.80 -16.60
CA LEU A 8 -15.95 -10.93 -15.16
C LEU A 8 -14.47 -10.74 -14.82
N GLY A 9 -13.56 -11.02 -15.77
CA GLY A 9 -12.11 -10.80 -15.57
C GLY A 9 -11.69 -9.32 -15.68
N LEU A 10 -12.48 -8.47 -16.33
CA LEU A 10 -12.15 -7.07 -16.53
C LEU A 10 -12.52 -6.19 -15.31
N ILE A 11 -13.54 -6.59 -14.54
CA ILE A 11 -14.01 -5.82 -13.37
C ILE A 11 -13.07 -6.03 -12.17
N GLY A 12 -12.49 -7.23 -12.01
CA GLY A 12 -11.47 -7.48 -10.98
C GLY A 12 -10.18 -6.68 -11.17
N ILE A 13 -9.83 -6.37 -12.43
CA ILE A 13 -8.66 -5.56 -12.77
C ILE A 13 -8.95 -4.05 -12.61
N LEU A 14 -10.20 -3.62 -12.77
CA LEU A 14 -10.58 -2.20 -12.65
C LEU A 14 -10.71 -1.71 -11.20
N VAL A 15 -11.01 -2.60 -10.23
CA VAL A 15 -11.05 -2.22 -8.80
C VAL A 15 -9.65 -2.06 -8.21
N LEU A 16 -8.66 -2.82 -8.69
CA LEU A 16 -7.24 -2.61 -8.36
C LEU A 16 -6.68 -1.28 -8.89
N ALA A 17 -7.28 -0.71 -9.94
CA ALA A 17 -6.87 0.58 -10.51
C ALA A 17 -7.50 1.81 -9.80
N CYS A 18 -8.59 1.66 -9.04
CA CYS A 18 -9.25 2.79 -8.39
C CYS A 18 -8.74 3.10 -6.99
N ILE A 19 -8.06 2.17 -6.31
CA ILE A 19 -7.44 2.45 -5.01
C ILE A 19 -6.12 3.25 -5.19
N GLY A 20 -5.50 3.20 -6.38
CA GLY A 20 -4.37 4.04 -6.76
C GLY A 20 -4.71 5.48 -7.20
N PHE A 21 -5.99 5.87 -7.28
CA PHE A 21 -6.41 7.20 -7.78
C PHE A 21 -7.05 8.11 -6.74
N ALA A 22 -7.14 7.70 -5.47
CA ALA A 22 -7.79 8.49 -4.41
C ALA A 22 -6.83 9.39 -3.58
N VAL A 23 -5.55 9.49 -3.94
CA VAL A 23 -4.58 10.40 -3.26
C VAL A 23 -4.24 11.64 -4.10
N GLY A 24 -4.80 11.77 -5.31
CA GLY A 24 -4.36 12.77 -6.30
C GLY A 24 -5.16 14.07 -6.46
N TYR A 25 -6.22 14.33 -5.68
CA TYR A 25 -7.02 15.56 -5.85
C TYR A 25 -7.40 16.22 -4.52
N SER A 26 -6.47 16.99 -3.96
CA SER A 26 -6.79 18.13 -3.09
C SER A 26 -6.31 19.42 -3.76
N ILE A 27 -7.22 19.95 -4.59
CA ILE A 27 -7.55 21.35 -4.86
C ILE A 27 -6.59 22.39 -4.21
N SER A 28 -5.69 22.97 -5.01
CA SER A 28 -5.02 24.23 -4.66
C SER A 28 -5.95 25.40 -4.97
N SER A 29 -6.75 25.87 -4.01
CA SER A 29 -7.34 27.21 -4.08
C SER A 29 -6.25 28.22 -3.71
N GLY A 30 -5.82 29.03 -4.69
CA GLY A 30 -4.72 29.98 -4.56
C GLY A 30 -4.97 31.05 -3.49
N TRP A 31 -4.09 31.07 -2.51
CA TRP A 31 -3.79 32.25 -1.69
C TRP A 31 -2.40 32.74 -2.09
N ASN A 32 -2.34 33.90 -2.73
CA ASN A 32 -1.08 34.62 -2.95
C ASN A 32 -0.56 35.13 -1.61
N GLN A 33 0.34 34.39 -0.97
CA GLN A 33 1.23 34.94 0.05
C GLN A 33 2.62 35.05 -0.54
N LYS A 34 3.00 36.28 -0.92
CA LYS A 34 4.39 36.62 -1.20
C LYS A 34 5.15 36.63 0.14
N SER A 35 5.65 35.46 0.55
CA SER A 35 6.53 35.36 1.71
C SER A 35 7.93 35.88 1.36
N PRO A 36 8.60 36.62 2.26
CA PRO A 36 9.96 37.09 2.05
C PRO A 36 10.91 35.89 1.91
N ALA A 37 11.92 36.02 1.05
CA ALA A 37 12.92 34.98 0.83
C ALA A 37 13.75 34.75 2.10
N THR A 38 13.27 33.86 2.97
CA THR A 38 14.11 33.19 3.96
C THR A 38 14.87 32.12 3.20
N SER A 39 16.20 32.24 3.15
CA SER A 39 17.08 31.16 2.73
C SER A 39 16.97 30.02 3.75
N ILE A 40 15.93 29.21 3.61
CA ILE A 40 15.86 27.92 4.29
C ILE A 40 16.91 27.08 3.58
N SER A 41 18.06 26.91 4.22
CA SER A 41 18.93 25.78 3.92
C SER A 41 18.01 24.56 3.87
N ALA A 42 17.82 23.98 2.69
CA ALA A 42 17.16 22.68 2.61
C ALA A 42 17.88 21.79 3.64
N PRO A 43 17.16 21.12 4.55
CA PRO A 43 17.80 20.11 5.37
C PRO A 43 18.53 19.16 4.43
N PRO A 44 19.68 18.60 4.84
CA PRO A 44 20.32 17.55 4.06
C PRO A 44 19.26 16.55 3.66
N PHE A 45 19.28 16.10 2.41
CA PHE A 45 18.45 15.01 1.93
C PHE A 45 18.71 13.84 2.88
N ASN A 46 17.86 13.68 3.89
CA ASN A 46 17.93 12.52 4.74
C ASN A 46 17.68 11.36 3.78
N PRO A 47 18.53 10.31 3.78
CA PRO A 47 18.19 9.10 3.05
C PRO A 47 16.75 8.77 3.41
N LEU A 48 15.96 8.39 2.39
CA LEU A 48 14.58 7.92 2.57
C LEU A 48 14.53 7.13 3.88
N GLY A 49 13.72 7.58 4.83
CA GLY A 49 13.53 6.82 6.07
C GLY A 49 13.14 5.38 5.71
N SER A 50 13.26 4.45 6.66
CA SER A 50 12.83 3.06 6.41
C SER A 50 11.38 3.04 5.89
N ASP A 51 10.97 1.96 5.23
CA ASP A 51 9.60 1.84 4.70
C ASP A 51 8.55 2.18 5.76
N LYS A 52 8.79 1.77 7.01
CA LYS A 52 7.96 2.12 8.17
C LYS A 52 7.85 3.64 8.40
N GLU A 53 8.94 4.40 8.30
CA GLU A 53 8.87 5.87 8.38
C GLU A 53 8.19 6.48 7.16
N SER A 54 8.46 5.93 5.96
CA SER A 54 7.81 6.35 4.72
C SER A 54 6.29 6.13 4.75
N ASP A 55 5.85 5.08 5.44
CA ASP A 55 4.44 4.78 5.72
C ASP A 55 3.85 5.64 6.87
N GLY A 56 4.65 6.52 7.48
CA GLY A 56 4.21 7.49 8.49
C GLY A 56 4.20 6.97 9.94
N PHE A 57 4.81 5.82 10.22
CA PHE A 57 4.83 5.26 11.57
C PHE A 57 6.00 5.78 12.41
N SER A 58 5.67 6.33 13.57
CA SER A 58 6.64 6.74 14.59
C SER A 58 6.77 5.67 15.69
N GLY A 59 7.99 5.50 16.21
CA GLY A 59 8.28 4.52 17.25
C GLY A 59 8.42 3.07 16.74
N PRO A 60 8.47 2.10 17.66
CA PRO A 60 8.69 0.69 17.32
C PRO A 60 7.40 0.07 16.76
N VAL A 61 7.34 -0.08 15.44
CA VAL A 61 6.28 -0.82 14.73
C VAL A 61 6.94 -1.90 13.89
N ASN A 62 6.58 -3.15 14.13
CA ASN A 62 7.04 -4.29 13.33
C ASN A 62 5.91 -4.94 12.54
N ARG A 63 4.65 -4.56 12.81
CA ARG A 63 3.49 -5.14 12.14
C ARG A 63 2.33 -4.15 12.17
N VAL A 64 1.67 -4.02 11.03
CA VAL A 64 0.46 -3.22 10.87
C VAL A 64 -0.66 -4.13 10.40
N ARG A 65 -1.78 -4.11 11.13
CA ARG A 65 -2.96 -4.90 10.83
C ARG A 65 -4.09 -3.96 10.43
N THR A 66 -4.52 -4.06 9.18
CA THR A 66 -5.68 -3.31 8.68
C THR A 66 -6.90 -4.21 8.72
N GLU A 67 -7.95 -3.75 9.38
CA GLU A 67 -9.22 -4.46 9.48
C GLU A 67 -10.34 -3.65 8.83
N THR A 68 -11.36 -4.35 8.35
CA THR A 68 -12.57 -3.76 7.77
C THR A 68 -13.81 -4.40 8.38
N THR A 69 -14.95 -3.74 8.21
CA THR A 69 -16.25 -4.21 8.72
C THR A 69 -17.36 -3.74 7.80
N THR A 70 -18.39 -4.55 7.67
CA THR A 70 -19.61 -4.17 6.96
C THR A 70 -20.49 -3.31 7.86
N LEU A 71 -20.97 -2.17 7.34
CA LEU A 71 -22.00 -1.37 8.00
C LEU A 71 -23.38 -1.79 7.50
N SER A 72 -24.32 -1.98 8.42
CA SER A 72 -25.72 -2.31 8.11
C SER A 72 -26.67 -1.29 8.72
N SER A 73 -27.82 -1.03 8.10
CA SER A 73 -28.83 -0.14 8.67
C SER A 73 -29.87 -0.95 9.45
N LYS A 74 -30.07 -0.61 10.72
CA LYS A 74 -31.15 -1.17 11.56
C LYS A 74 -31.88 -0.02 12.23
N SER A 75 -33.16 0.11 11.93
CA SER A 75 -34.03 1.18 12.48
C SER A 75 -33.47 2.59 12.28
N GLY A 76 -32.89 2.87 11.10
CA GLY A 76 -32.33 4.17 10.75
C GLY A 76 -30.98 4.49 11.38
N ARG A 77 -30.33 3.51 12.03
CA ARG A 77 -28.96 3.64 12.56
C ARG A 77 -28.01 2.70 11.83
N LEU A 78 -26.79 3.16 11.58
CA LEU A 78 -25.71 2.29 11.12
C LEU A 78 -25.20 1.44 12.29
N ILE A 79 -25.11 0.15 12.07
CA ILE A 79 -24.55 -0.84 13.00
C ILE A 79 -23.31 -1.45 12.34
N GLU A 80 -22.20 -1.41 13.05
CA GLU A 80 -20.94 -2.06 12.70
C GLU A 80 -21.04 -3.57 12.87
N GLY A 81 -20.64 -4.33 11.85
CA GLY A 81 -20.50 -5.78 11.93
C GLY A 81 -19.18 -6.21 12.59
N PRO A 82 -18.90 -7.52 12.63
CA PRO A 82 -17.59 -8.04 13.03
C PRO A 82 -16.47 -7.47 12.17
N ARG A 83 -15.30 -7.22 12.77
CA ARG A 83 -14.10 -6.82 12.05
C ARG A 83 -13.42 -8.03 11.41
N GLU A 84 -12.94 -7.84 10.20
CA GLU A 84 -12.28 -8.85 9.39
C GLU A 84 -10.93 -8.32 8.93
N LEU A 85 -9.92 -9.19 8.90
CA LEU A 85 -8.60 -8.84 8.41
C LEU A 85 -8.67 -8.49 6.92
N LEU A 86 -8.14 -7.33 6.56
CA LEU A 86 -8.01 -6.89 5.16
C LEU A 86 -6.56 -7.02 4.69
N GLU A 87 -5.63 -6.57 5.52
CA GLU A 87 -4.22 -6.45 5.17
C GLU A 87 -3.33 -6.63 6.39
N LEU A 88 -2.14 -7.17 6.17
CA LEU A 88 -1.15 -7.36 7.21
C LEU A 88 0.24 -7.13 6.65
N THR A 89 0.86 -6.03 7.08
CA THR A 89 2.19 -5.61 6.67
C THR A 89 3.18 -5.88 7.80
N THR A 90 4.33 -6.44 7.47
CA THR A 90 5.38 -6.76 8.44
C THR A 90 6.66 -6.01 8.07
N TYR A 91 7.34 -5.50 9.10
CA TYR A 91 8.62 -4.81 8.99
C TYR A 91 9.69 -5.54 9.80
N ASP A 92 10.93 -5.45 9.35
CA ASP A 92 12.08 -5.93 10.12
C ASP A 92 12.46 -4.97 11.25
N ARG A 93 13.61 -5.22 11.90
CA ARG A 93 14.10 -4.39 13.02
C ARG A 93 14.65 -3.04 12.57
N GLN A 94 14.97 -2.92 11.29
CA GLN A 94 15.47 -1.72 10.64
C GLN A 94 14.32 -0.87 10.10
N GLY A 95 13.09 -1.40 10.11
CA GLY A 95 11.88 -0.75 9.61
C GLY A 95 11.64 -0.97 8.12
N MET A 96 12.37 -1.89 7.48
CA MET A 96 12.14 -2.27 6.09
C MET A 96 10.96 -3.23 6.01
N ARG A 97 10.08 -3.02 5.04
CA ARG A 97 8.96 -3.92 4.78
C ARG A 97 9.53 -5.25 4.30
N ILE A 98 9.05 -6.34 4.89
CA ILE A 98 9.46 -7.70 4.50
C ILE A 98 8.34 -8.45 3.79
N ASP A 99 7.09 -8.21 4.21
CA ASP A 99 5.92 -8.78 3.59
C ASP A 99 4.69 -7.89 3.72
N ASN A 100 3.75 -8.09 2.80
CA ASN A 100 2.40 -7.59 2.91
C ASN A 100 1.40 -8.62 2.38
N SER A 101 0.43 -9.02 3.21
CA SER A 101 -0.58 -10.02 2.83
C SER A 101 -1.98 -9.43 2.73
N TYR A 102 -2.70 -9.81 1.69
CA TYR A 102 -4.07 -9.38 1.40
C TYR A 102 -5.06 -10.50 1.64
N HIS A 103 -6.19 -10.16 2.26
CA HIS A 103 -7.20 -11.13 2.69
C HIS A 103 -8.56 -10.80 2.07
N LEU A 104 -9.26 -11.83 1.60
CA LEU A 104 -10.67 -11.69 1.22
C LEU A 104 -11.53 -11.61 2.47
N VAL A 105 -12.18 -10.46 2.60
CA VAL A 105 -13.23 -10.17 3.58
C VAL A 105 -14.35 -11.22 3.46
N SER A 106 -14.93 -11.62 4.59
CA SER A 106 -15.99 -12.65 4.73
C SER A 106 -15.56 -14.12 4.64
N ILE A 107 -14.38 -14.44 4.06
CA ILE A 107 -13.87 -15.81 4.04
C ILE A 107 -12.50 -15.98 4.72
N ASN A 108 -11.93 -14.88 5.23
CA ASN A 108 -10.63 -14.83 5.93
C ASN A 108 -9.54 -15.65 5.22
N SER A 109 -9.51 -15.55 3.89
CA SER A 109 -8.58 -16.29 3.04
C SER A 109 -7.56 -15.33 2.47
N ARG A 110 -6.28 -15.63 2.65
CA ARG A 110 -5.18 -14.91 2.00
C ARG A 110 -5.26 -15.12 0.49
N VAL A 111 -5.25 -14.03 -0.26
CA VAL A 111 -5.35 -14.03 -1.74
C VAL A 111 -4.15 -13.47 -2.45
N GLY A 112 -3.31 -12.75 -1.72
CA GLY A 112 -2.05 -12.24 -2.22
C GLY A 112 -1.07 -12.07 -1.08
N GLU A 113 0.21 -12.26 -1.39
CA GLU A 113 1.32 -11.93 -0.51
C GLU A 113 2.43 -11.31 -1.35
N GLU A 114 2.85 -10.11 -0.98
CA GLU A 114 4.03 -9.47 -1.53
C GLU A 114 5.19 -9.70 -0.58
N GLU A 115 6.29 -10.25 -1.08
CA GLU A 115 7.56 -10.43 -0.38
C GLU A 115 8.55 -9.40 -0.89
N TYR A 116 9.22 -8.68 0.01
CA TYR A 116 10.12 -7.58 -0.33
C TYR A 116 11.56 -7.92 0.06
N ALA A 117 12.50 -7.69 -0.84
CA ALA A 117 13.93 -7.82 -0.57
C ALA A 117 14.62 -6.50 -0.86
N HIS A 118 15.53 -6.11 0.03
CA HIS A 118 16.28 -4.87 -0.06
C HIS A 118 17.77 -5.14 -0.36
N ASP A 119 18.43 -4.18 -0.99
CA ASP A 119 19.89 -4.19 -1.16
C ASP A 119 20.62 -3.74 0.13
N GLU A 120 21.95 -3.69 0.09
CA GLU A 120 22.77 -3.29 1.24
C GLU A 120 22.59 -1.81 1.62
N GLN A 121 22.08 -0.99 0.70
CA GLN A 121 21.78 0.42 0.91
C GLN A 121 20.36 0.63 1.45
N GLY A 122 19.54 -0.43 1.52
CA GLY A 122 18.15 -0.38 1.94
C GLY A 122 17.18 -0.01 0.82
N ASN A 123 17.60 0.02 -0.45
CA ASN A 123 16.67 0.19 -1.56
C ASN A 123 15.95 -1.11 -1.88
N LEU A 124 14.71 -1.03 -2.35
CA LEU A 124 13.96 -2.19 -2.79
C LEU A 124 14.67 -2.83 -3.99
N LYS A 125 15.13 -4.07 -3.84
CA LYS A 125 15.83 -4.83 -4.88
C LYS A 125 14.90 -5.79 -5.62
N GLU A 126 13.98 -6.43 -4.90
CA GLU A 126 13.02 -7.35 -5.48
C GLU A 126 11.69 -7.28 -4.74
N MET A 127 10.59 -7.39 -5.48
CA MET A 127 9.27 -7.69 -4.94
C MET A 127 8.70 -8.93 -5.65
N THR A 128 8.21 -9.91 -4.88
CA THR A 128 7.52 -11.09 -5.40
C THR A 128 6.07 -11.09 -4.91
N LEU A 129 5.11 -11.04 -5.83
CA LEU A 129 3.69 -11.27 -5.55
C LEU A 129 3.37 -12.76 -5.73
N ARG A 130 2.90 -13.38 -4.65
CA ARG A 130 2.41 -14.75 -4.63
C ARG A 130 0.90 -14.81 -4.51
N GLY A 131 0.30 -15.78 -5.19
CA GLY A 131 -1.10 -16.11 -5.06
C GLY A 131 -1.37 -17.02 -3.87
N SER A 132 -2.64 -17.41 -3.70
CA SER A 132 -3.10 -18.23 -2.58
C SER A 132 -2.47 -19.63 -2.51
N ASN A 133 -2.00 -20.18 -3.63
CA ASN A 133 -1.35 -21.50 -3.68
C ASN A 133 0.18 -21.39 -3.75
N ASN A 134 0.73 -20.24 -3.34
CA ASN A 134 2.16 -19.93 -3.34
C ASN A 134 2.81 -19.82 -4.74
N GLU A 135 1.98 -19.81 -5.80
CA GLU A 135 2.43 -19.55 -7.16
C GLU A 135 2.92 -18.10 -7.29
N ILE A 136 4.00 -17.88 -8.04
CA ILE A 136 4.49 -16.54 -8.34
C ILE A 136 3.58 -15.94 -9.42
N LEU A 137 2.81 -14.92 -9.04
CA LEU A 137 1.96 -14.17 -9.95
C LEU A 137 2.73 -13.03 -10.61
N ARG A 138 3.65 -12.42 -9.86
CA ARG A 138 4.53 -11.35 -10.36
C ARG A 138 5.87 -11.37 -9.63
N ARG A 139 6.92 -11.00 -10.35
CA ARG A 139 8.22 -10.63 -9.78
C ARG A 139 8.68 -9.32 -10.43
N GLU A 140 9.09 -8.38 -9.60
CA GLU A 140 9.68 -7.11 -9.99
C GLU A 140 11.12 -7.07 -9.46
N VAL A 141 12.07 -6.72 -10.31
CA VAL A 141 13.49 -6.57 -9.95
C VAL A 141 13.90 -5.16 -10.27
N TYR A 142 14.49 -4.48 -9.30
CA TYR A 142 14.87 -3.08 -9.41
C TYR A 142 16.39 -2.97 -9.47
N ALA A 143 16.85 -2.14 -10.40
CA ALA A 143 18.25 -1.78 -10.55
C ALA A 143 18.36 -0.26 -10.52
N TYR A 144 19.35 0.24 -9.80
CA TYR A 144 19.57 1.66 -9.58
C TYR A 144 20.85 2.09 -10.28
N GLU A 145 20.74 3.16 -11.05
CA GLU A 145 21.88 3.92 -11.57
C GLU A 145 22.02 5.18 -10.72
N TYR A 146 23.24 5.50 -10.32
CA TYR A 146 23.54 6.62 -9.44
C TYR A 146 24.32 7.69 -10.19
N ASP A 147 23.95 8.94 -9.98
CA ASP A 147 24.74 10.08 -10.44
C ASP A 147 26.10 10.10 -9.71
N ALA A 148 27.15 10.50 -10.44
CA ALA A 148 28.51 10.62 -9.93
C ALA A 148 28.79 11.99 -9.29
#